data_AF-A0A7X9N7S2-F1
#
_entry.id   AF-A0A7X9N7S2-F1
#
_cell.length_a   1.000
_cell.length_b   1.000
_cell.length_c   1.000
_cell.angle_alpha   90.00
_cell.angle_beta   90.00
_cell.angle_gamma   90.00
#
_symmetry.space_group_name_H-M   'P 1'
#
loop_
_entity.id
_entity.type
_entity.pdbx_description
1 polymer ?
#
loop_
_entity_poly.entity_id
_entity_poly.type
_entity_poly.pdbx_seq_one_letter_code
_entity_poly.pdbx_strand_id
1 'polypeptide(L)'
;MDNETAEKTKQVKAMLASPLMLEEITDKYKDLKAKYPNVKGLEYRTLSSTWKERVSAKAIGLLGLLAYWSSRGMDYDGYAVARINPLWIAKRLGYGSQASRHTKQIQQLLLELHHAELIEIRPDHTTKTQTVKIINSEDQSNGYCKLYSPTISTILEQSKGMATLYRVAIYVAMRSITFESTNATMTKTPTYLASMLNLSVTTVQNHLKWLREHNAICYYKLVLANEYHTVKYVYSDPVNVKDLTEWTMHHLVISDPRQKKHITKVVA
;
A
#
# COMPACT_ATOMS: atom_id res chain seq x y z
N MET A 1 -24.81 43.74 2.13
CA MET A 1 -23.50 43.18 1.69
C MET A 1 -23.55 41.73 2.09
N ASP A 2 -24.02 40.90 1.16
CA ASP A 2 -24.47 39.55 1.44
C ASP A 2 -23.30 38.59 1.58
N ASN A 3 -23.43 37.73 2.59
CA ASN A 3 -22.43 36.81 3.10
C ASN A 3 -22.39 35.52 2.25
N GLU A 4 -22.24 35.68 0.93
CA GLU A 4 -22.45 34.60 -0.06
C GLU A 4 -21.14 33.99 -0.59
N THR A 5 -20.11 33.89 0.26
CA THR A 5 -18.73 33.59 -0.22
C THR A 5 -18.07 32.34 0.37
N ALA A 6 -18.83 31.32 0.78
CA ALA A 6 -18.27 30.04 1.21
C ALA A 6 -18.84 28.79 0.49
N GLU A 7 -19.98 28.89 -0.20
CA GLU A 7 -20.68 27.70 -0.75
C GLU A 7 -20.18 27.20 -2.12
N LYS A 8 -19.20 27.85 -2.75
CA LYS A 8 -18.91 27.66 -4.19
C LYS A 8 -17.56 27.02 -4.53
N THR A 9 -16.94 26.23 -3.66
CA THR A 9 -15.80 25.37 -4.05
C THR A 9 -16.30 24.02 -4.59
N LYS A 10 -15.82 23.58 -5.76
CA LYS A 10 -16.07 22.24 -6.34
C LYS A 10 -15.87 21.08 -5.35
N GLN A 11 -15.04 21.29 -4.32
CA GLN A 11 -14.81 20.37 -3.20
C GLN A 11 -16.08 20.09 -2.39
N VAL A 12 -16.92 21.10 -2.12
CA VAL A 12 -18.15 20.99 -1.31
C VAL A 12 -19.25 20.21 -2.07
N LYS A 13 -19.38 20.43 -3.40
CA LYS A 13 -20.32 19.66 -4.23
C LYS A 13 -19.96 18.17 -4.35
N ALA A 14 -18.69 17.80 -4.20
CA ALA A 14 -18.25 16.40 -4.15
C ALA A 14 -18.39 15.74 -2.75
N MET A 15 -18.98 16.44 -1.77
CA MET A 15 -19.17 15.96 -0.38
C MET A 15 -20.60 15.45 -0.10
N LEU A 16 -21.47 15.36 -1.12
CA LEU A 16 -22.87 14.93 -1.01
C LEU A 16 -23.09 13.41 -0.87
N ALA A 17 -22.04 12.60 -0.75
CA ALA A 17 -22.24 11.23 -0.24
C ALA A 17 -22.66 11.34 1.23
N SER A 18 -23.79 10.73 1.58
CA SER A 18 -24.41 10.83 2.90
C SER A 18 -23.41 10.57 4.02
N PRO A 19 -23.38 11.40 5.08
CA PRO A 19 -22.55 11.14 6.24
C PRO A 19 -22.87 9.78 6.82
N LEU A 20 -21.84 9.00 7.13
CA LEU A 20 -22.01 7.75 7.86
C LEU A 20 -22.25 8.03 9.34
N MET A 21 -23.29 7.42 9.89
CA MET A 21 -23.56 7.31 11.32
C MET A 21 -22.58 6.33 11.99
N LEU A 22 -22.50 6.38 13.32
CA LEU A 22 -21.60 5.53 14.11
C LEU A 22 -21.80 4.02 13.84
N GLU A 23 -23.04 3.59 13.67
CA GLU A 23 -23.39 2.21 13.32
C GLU A 23 -22.90 1.87 11.91
N GLU A 24 -23.12 2.74 10.93
CA GLU A 24 -22.67 2.53 9.55
C GLU A 24 -21.13 2.46 9.42
N ILE A 25 -20.40 3.24 10.23
CA ILE A 25 -18.93 3.16 10.34
C ILE A 25 -18.52 1.80 10.92
N THR A 26 -19.27 1.28 11.89
CA THR A 26 -18.97 -0.02 12.50
C THR A 26 -19.27 -1.17 11.52
N ASP A 27 -20.36 -1.04 10.77
CA ASP A 27 -20.86 -2.11 9.90
C ASP A 27 -20.17 -2.19 8.53
N LYS A 28 -19.65 -1.08 7.98
CA LYS A 28 -19.03 -1.02 6.63
C LYS A 28 -18.04 -2.16 6.36
N TYR A 29 -17.24 -2.52 7.36
CA TYR A 29 -16.19 -3.54 7.25
C TYR A 29 -16.36 -4.72 8.21
N LYS A 30 -17.57 -4.95 8.72
CA LYS A 30 -17.87 -6.01 9.69
C LYS A 30 -17.46 -7.40 9.16
N ASP A 31 -17.73 -7.68 7.89
CA ASP A 31 -17.38 -8.96 7.26
C ASP A 31 -15.87 -9.15 7.16
N LEU A 32 -15.12 -8.10 6.81
CA LEU A 32 -13.65 -8.16 6.77
C LEU A 32 -13.05 -8.35 8.16
N LYS A 33 -13.63 -7.67 9.18
CA LYS A 33 -13.24 -7.86 10.59
C LYS A 33 -13.50 -9.29 11.05
N ALA A 34 -14.61 -9.90 10.64
CA ALA A 34 -14.94 -11.29 10.94
C ALA A 34 -14.03 -12.29 10.19
N LYS A 35 -13.63 -11.95 8.96
CA LYS A 35 -12.72 -12.76 8.14
C LYS A 35 -11.29 -12.81 8.68
N TYR A 36 -10.84 -11.73 9.32
CA TYR A 36 -9.48 -11.60 9.87
C TYR A 36 -9.50 -11.36 11.39
N PRO A 37 -10.00 -12.32 12.20
CA PRO A 37 -10.22 -12.11 13.63
C PRO A 37 -8.90 -12.05 14.42
N ASN A 38 -7.83 -12.70 13.93
CA ASN A 38 -6.49 -12.72 14.52
C ASN A 38 -5.40 -12.74 13.44
N VAL A 39 -4.52 -11.72 13.46
CA VAL A 39 -3.39 -11.58 12.51
C VAL A 39 -2.35 -12.71 12.65
N LYS A 40 -2.33 -13.42 13.80
CA LYS A 40 -1.29 -14.40 14.15
C LYS A 40 -1.18 -15.62 13.22
N GLY A 41 -2.19 -15.91 12.40
CA GLY A 41 -2.19 -17.04 11.45
C GLY A 41 -2.19 -16.64 9.97
N LEU A 42 -2.12 -15.35 9.66
CA LEU A 42 -2.12 -14.87 8.28
C LEU A 42 -0.74 -15.00 7.67
N GLU A 43 -0.68 -15.54 6.46
CA GLU A 43 0.55 -15.49 5.67
C GLU A 43 0.87 -14.05 5.31
N TYR A 44 2.02 -13.58 5.79
CA TYR A 44 2.63 -12.32 5.40
C TYR A 44 4.07 -12.55 4.99
N ARG A 45 4.64 -11.54 4.36
CA ARG A 45 6.07 -11.46 4.07
C ARG A 45 6.61 -10.19 4.68
N THR A 46 7.80 -10.27 5.26
CA THR A 46 8.46 -9.12 5.83
C THR A 46 9.40 -8.51 4.79
N LEU A 47 9.47 -7.19 4.81
CA LEU A 47 10.38 -6.44 3.97
C LEU A 47 10.99 -5.30 4.80
N SER A 48 12.32 -5.23 4.82
CA SER A 48 13.03 -4.12 5.46
C SER A 48 12.65 -2.79 4.83
N SER A 49 12.63 -1.72 5.62
CA SER A 49 12.32 -0.36 5.16
C SER A 49 13.53 0.37 4.56
N THR A 50 14.67 -0.30 4.39
CA THR A 50 15.93 0.27 3.86
C THR A 50 15.92 0.61 2.37
N TRP A 51 14.85 0.28 1.65
CA TRP A 51 14.67 0.65 0.25
C TRP A 51 14.38 2.14 0.04
N LYS A 52 14.02 2.88 1.10
CA LYS A 52 13.69 4.31 1.03
C LYS A 52 14.84 5.09 0.39
N GLU A 53 14.52 5.91 -0.61
CA GLU A 53 15.45 6.81 -1.31
C GLU A 53 16.58 6.13 -2.13
N ARG A 54 16.67 4.80 -2.15
CA ARG A 54 17.74 4.07 -2.88
C ARG A 54 17.34 3.64 -4.29
N VAL A 55 16.05 3.49 -4.56
CA VAL A 55 15.53 2.88 -5.79
C VAL A 55 14.22 3.53 -6.25
N SER A 56 13.90 3.34 -7.52
CA SER A 56 12.68 3.80 -8.17
C SER A 56 11.43 3.13 -7.59
N ALA A 57 10.30 3.82 -7.64
CA ALA A 57 9.02 3.26 -7.19
C ALA A 57 8.68 1.94 -7.89
N LYS A 58 9.04 1.76 -9.16
CA LYS A 58 8.81 0.49 -9.88
C LYS A 58 9.66 -0.64 -9.30
N ALA A 59 10.91 -0.37 -8.95
CA ALA A 59 11.79 -1.34 -8.30
C ALA A 59 11.25 -1.70 -6.90
N ILE A 60 10.77 -0.74 -6.11
CA ILE A 60 10.10 -0.98 -4.83
C ILE A 60 8.86 -1.88 -5.02
N GLY A 61 8.04 -1.59 -6.04
CA GLY A 61 6.90 -2.43 -6.40
C GLY A 61 7.30 -3.86 -6.76
N LEU A 62 8.38 -4.02 -7.52
CA LEU A 62 8.92 -5.33 -7.88
C LEU A 62 9.45 -6.07 -6.65
N LEU A 63 10.14 -5.37 -5.74
CA LEU A 63 10.62 -5.91 -4.48
C LEU A 63 9.47 -6.43 -3.61
N GLY A 64 8.37 -5.67 -3.52
CA GLY A 64 7.15 -6.12 -2.83
C GLY A 64 6.53 -7.38 -3.45
N LEU A 65 6.53 -7.50 -4.78
CA LEU A 65 6.07 -8.71 -5.47
C LEU A 65 7.01 -9.90 -5.28
N LEU A 66 8.33 -9.68 -5.32
CA LEU A 66 9.32 -10.71 -5.03
C LEU A 66 9.17 -11.22 -3.61
N ALA A 67 8.95 -10.33 -2.63
CA ALA A 67 8.61 -10.71 -1.26
C ALA A 67 7.36 -11.58 -1.23
N TYR A 68 6.26 -11.14 -1.85
CA TYR A 68 5.03 -11.93 -1.92
C TYR A 68 5.21 -13.31 -2.57
N TRP A 69 5.94 -13.42 -3.68
CA TRP A 69 6.18 -14.70 -4.37
C TRP A 69 7.24 -15.58 -3.71
N SER A 70 7.96 -15.06 -2.72
CA SER A 70 9.03 -15.81 -2.07
C SER A 70 8.52 -16.88 -1.13
N SER A 71 9.35 -17.90 -0.95
CA SER A 71 9.24 -18.90 0.09
C SER A 71 10.51 -18.89 0.95
N ARG A 72 10.39 -19.32 2.20
CA ARG A 72 11.58 -19.56 3.04
C ARG A 72 12.30 -20.78 2.46
N GLY A 73 13.54 -20.58 2.00
CA GLY A 73 14.35 -21.67 1.48
C GLY A 73 15.08 -22.37 2.63
N MET A 74 15.25 -23.69 2.57
CA MET A 74 16.16 -24.38 3.50
C MET A 74 17.63 -24.06 3.17
N ASP A 75 17.92 -23.91 1.87
CA ASP A 75 19.28 -23.64 1.37
C ASP A 75 19.69 -22.16 1.53
N TYR A 76 18.75 -21.30 1.89
CA TYR A 76 18.94 -19.85 1.97
C TYR A 76 18.33 -19.36 3.27
N ASP A 77 19.16 -18.91 4.22
CA ASP A 77 18.66 -18.21 5.40
C ASP A 77 17.96 -16.90 4.97
N GLY A 78 16.63 -16.97 4.83
CA GLY A 78 15.77 -15.89 4.36
C GLY A 78 14.76 -16.29 3.26
N TYR A 79 14.13 -15.27 2.68
CA TYR A 79 13.15 -15.42 1.60
C TYR A 79 13.82 -15.41 0.22
N ALA A 80 13.44 -16.36 -0.64
CA ALA A 80 13.91 -16.42 -2.01
C ALA A 80 12.80 -16.80 -3.00
N VAL A 81 12.97 -16.36 -4.24
CA VAL A 81 12.17 -16.78 -5.40
C VAL A 81 13.09 -17.54 -6.35
N ALA A 82 12.93 -18.86 -6.42
CA ALA A 82 13.77 -19.72 -7.23
C ALA A 82 13.27 -19.82 -8.68
N ARG A 83 14.21 -20.08 -9.61
CA ARG A 83 13.94 -20.40 -11.02
C ARG A 83 13.06 -19.38 -11.76
N ILE A 84 13.32 -18.09 -11.54
CA ILE A 84 12.62 -17.01 -12.25
C ILE A 84 13.47 -16.46 -13.38
N ASN A 85 12.85 -15.72 -14.29
CA ASN A 85 13.53 -14.88 -15.27
C ASN A 85 12.65 -13.66 -15.60
N PRO A 86 13.16 -12.63 -16.31
CA PRO A 86 12.37 -11.44 -16.61
C PRO A 86 11.07 -11.72 -17.37
N LEU A 87 11.04 -12.77 -18.21
CA LEU A 87 9.84 -13.17 -18.94
C LEU A 87 8.76 -13.71 -18.01
N TRP A 88 9.14 -14.51 -17.01
CA TRP A 88 8.23 -15.04 -16.00
C TRP A 88 7.58 -13.89 -15.21
N ILE A 89 8.36 -12.90 -14.79
CA ILE A 89 7.86 -11.72 -14.09
C ILE A 89 6.91 -10.93 -15.00
N ALA A 90 7.26 -10.74 -16.28
CA ALA A 90 6.40 -10.04 -17.23
C ALA A 90 5.02 -10.72 -17.38
N LYS A 91 5.01 -12.05 -17.44
CA LYS A 91 3.76 -12.83 -17.50
C LYS A 91 2.94 -12.66 -16.21
N ARG A 92 3.58 -12.71 -15.05
CA ARG A 92 2.94 -12.48 -13.74
C ARG A 92 2.40 -11.06 -13.57
N LEU A 93 2.98 -10.07 -14.26
CA LEU A 93 2.46 -8.71 -14.35
C LEU A 93 1.26 -8.57 -15.32
N GLY A 94 0.84 -9.65 -15.99
CA GLY A 94 -0.34 -9.64 -16.86
C GLY A 94 -0.10 -9.12 -18.29
N TYR A 95 1.16 -9.08 -18.77
CA TYR A 95 1.47 -8.62 -20.13
C TYR A 95 1.05 -9.59 -21.26
N GLY A 96 0.62 -10.81 -20.94
CA GLY A 96 0.12 -11.78 -21.91
C GLY A 96 1.11 -12.03 -23.07
N SER A 97 0.63 -11.91 -24.32
CA SER A 97 1.45 -12.08 -25.53
C SER A 97 2.56 -11.04 -25.69
N GLN A 98 2.49 -9.90 -24.98
CA GLN A 98 3.48 -8.81 -25.05
C GLN A 98 4.61 -8.97 -24.04
N ALA A 99 4.61 -10.02 -23.22
CA ALA A 99 5.56 -10.24 -22.13
C ALA A 99 7.04 -10.13 -22.56
N SER A 100 7.40 -10.64 -23.75
CA SER A 100 8.78 -10.62 -24.25
C SER A 100 9.32 -9.19 -24.45
N ARG A 101 8.46 -8.23 -24.81
CA ARG A 101 8.84 -6.83 -25.04
C ARG A 101 9.25 -6.09 -23.77
N HIS A 102 8.86 -6.61 -22.61
CA HIS A 102 9.11 -5.98 -21.30
C HIS A 102 10.28 -6.61 -20.53
N THR A 103 10.90 -7.66 -21.06
CA THR A 103 11.99 -8.39 -20.40
C THR A 103 13.19 -7.50 -20.06
N LYS A 104 13.61 -6.63 -21.00
CA LYS A 104 14.72 -5.68 -20.76
C LYS A 104 14.43 -4.71 -19.61
N GLN A 105 13.21 -4.16 -19.58
CA GLN A 105 12.79 -3.23 -18.53
C GLN A 105 12.77 -3.92 -17.16
N ILE A 106 12.27 -5.15 -17.09
CA ILE A 106 12.23 -5.92 -15.84
C ILE A 106 13.65 -6.30 -15.39
N GLN A 107 14.53 -6.68 -16.32
CA GLN A 107 15.93 -6.93 -16.00
C GLN A 107 16.59 -5.69 -15.40
N GLN A 108 16.31 -4.50 -15.94
CA GLN A 108 16.84 -3.25 -15.39
C GLN A 108 16.35 -3.00 -13.95
N LEU A 109 15.08 -3.27 -13.64
CA LEU A 109 14.55 -3.16 -12.28
C LEU A 109 15.19 -4.17 -11.32
N LEU A 110 15.45 -5.40 -11.77
CA LEU A 110 16.16 -6.40 -10.98
C LEU A 110 17.60 -5.97 -10.69
N LEU A 111 18.31 -5.46 -11.70
CA LEU A 111 19.68 -4.94 -11.52
C LEU A 111 19.70 -3.72 -10.61
N GLU A 112 18.72 -2.83 -10.71
CA GLU A 112 18.55 -1.69 -9.80
C GLU A 112 18.42 -2.15 -8.35
N LEU A 113 17.55 -3.13 -8.07
CA LEU A 113 17.41 -3.72 -6.74
C LEU A 113 18.69 -4.42 -6.25
N HIS A 114 19.40 -5.07 -7.17
CA HIS A 114 20.63 -5.78 -6.84
C HIS A 114 21.78 -4.80 -6.50
N HIS A 115 21.96 -3.75 -7.30
CA HIS A 115 22.97 -2.72 -7.04
C HIS A 115 22.67 -1.92 -5.76
N ALA A 116 21.39 -1.78 -5.40
CA ALA A 116 20.98 -1.21 -4.13
C ALA A 116 21.08 -2.19 -2.94
N GLU A 117 21.60 -3.41 -3.16
CA GLU A 117 21.79 -4.45 -2.13
C GLU A 117 20.50 -4.81 -1.40
N LEU A 118 19.35 -4.72 -2.09
CA LEU A 118 18.05 -5.13 -1.57
C LEU A 118 17.76 -6.59 -1.95
N ILE A 119 18.37 -7.07 -3.02
CA ILE A 119 18.31 -8.46 -3.46
C ILE A 119 19.69 -8.98 -3.89
N GLU A 120 19.86 -10.29 -3.82
CA GLU A 120 20.97 -11.02 -4.44
C GLU A 120 20.42 -11.82 -5.62
N ILE A 121 21.06 -11.71 -6.79
CA ILE A 121 20.70 -12.47 -7.99
C ILE A 121 21.73 -13.58 -8.20
N ARG A 122 21.29 -14.84 -8.12
CA ARG A 122 22.11 -16.02 -8.40
C ARG A 122 21.70 -16.64 -9.74
N PRO A 123 22.46 -16.46 -10.81
CA PRO A 123 22.12 -17.03 -12.11
C PRO A 123 22.30 -18.56 -12.11
N ASP A 124 21.39 -19.25 -12.81
CA ASP A 124 21.53 -20.65 -13.20
C ASP A 124 21.73 -20.69 -14.72
N HIS A 125 22.98 -20.93 -15.13
CA HIS A 125 23.38 -20.95 -16.53
C HIS A 125 22.83 -22.16 -17.30
N THR A 126 22.48 -23.25 -16.62
CA THR A 126 21.94 -24.46 -17.24
C THR A 126 20.50 -24.26 -17.67
N THR A 127 19.67 -23.71 -16.77
CA THR A 127 18.24 -23.51 -17.05
C THR A 127 17.91 -22.13 -17.64
N LYS A 128 18.90 -21.23 -17.74
CA LYS A 128 18.71 -19.81 -18.11
C LYS A 128 17.69 -19.12 -17.20
N THR A 129 17.69 -19.49 -15.92
CA THR A 129 16.88 -18.87 -14.87
C THR A 129 17.80 -18.24 -13.82
N GLN A 130 17.21 -17.62 -12.81
CA GLN A 130 17.91 -17.07 -11.67
C GLN A 130 17.10 -17.30 -10.40
N THR A 131 17.82 -17.45 -9.28
CA THR A 131 17.23 -17.36 -7.95
C THR A 131 17.45 -15.95 -7.43
N VAL A 132 16.40 -15.33 -6.92
CA VAL A 132 16.46 -14.01 -6.30
C VAL A 132 16.24 -14.15 -4.80
N LYS A 133 17.27 -13.84 -4.01
CA LYS A 133 17.20 -13.80 -2.55
C LYS A 133 16.91 -12.37 -2.09
N ILE A 134 16.03 -12.20 -1.12
CA ILE A 134 15.74 -10.91 -0.49
C ILE A 134 16.73 -10.71 0.66
N ILE A 135 17.41 -9.57 0.65
CA ILE A 135 18.38 -9.24 1.68
C ILE A 135 17.66 -8.59 2.87
N ASN A 136 18.07 -8.95 4.09
CA ASN A 136 17.61 -8.31 5.33
C ASN A 136 16.08 -8.28 5.52
N SER A 137 15.37 -9.30 5.06
CA SER A 137 13.90 -9.32 5.09
C SER A 137 13.29 -9.15 6.48
N GLU A 138 14.02 -9.50 7.54
CA GLU A 138 13.60 -9.42 8.95
C GLU A 138 14.43 -8.43 9.77
N ASP A 139 15.03 -7.42 9.14
CA ASP A 139 15.85 -6.43 9.85
C ASP A 139 15.04 -5.63 10.88
N GLN A 140 15.20 -6.02 12.14
CA GLN A 140 14.56 -5.37 13.28
C GLN A 140 15.18 -4.01 13.61
N SER A 141 16.45 -3.79 13.23
CA SER A 141 17.19 -2.58 13.59
C SER A 141 16.77 -1.38 12.75
N ASN A 142 16.56 -1.58 11.45
CA ASN A 142 16.09 -0.54 10.53
C ASN A 142 14.56 -0.54 10.32
N GLY A 143 13.87 -1.47 11.00
CA GLY A 143 12.42 -1.66 10.91
C GLY A 143 11.99 -2.39 9.65
N TYR A 144 11.06 -3.32 9.81
CA TYR A 144 10.43 -4.06 8.71
C TYR A 144 8.94 -3.75 8.62
N CYS A 145 8.38 -3.90 7.43
CA CYS A 145 6.95 -3.87 7.19
C CYS A 145 6.43 -5.27 6.89
N LYS A 146 5.21 -5.58 7.34
CA LYS A 146 4.50 -6.80 6.94
C LYS A 146 3.64 -6.52 5.71
N LEU A 147 3.86 -7.29 4.66
CA LEU A 147 3.07 -7.28 3.43
C LEU A 147 2.10 -8.46 3.46
N TYR A 148 0.81 -8.16 3.39
CA TYR A 148 -0.24 -9.18 3.46
C TYR A 148 -0.69 -9.63 2.08
N SER A 149 -0.90 -10.93 1.94
CA SER A 149 -1.35 -11.55 0.70
C SER A 149 -2.66 -11.00 0.13
N PRO A 150 -3.71 -10.69 0.91
CA PRO A 150 -4.98 -10.22 0.36
C PRO A 150 -4.85 -8.97 -0.52
N THR A 151 -4.11 -7.96 -0.05
CA THR A 151 -3.93 -6.70 -0.78
C THR A 151 -3.14 -6.90 -2.06
N ILE A 152 -2.01 -7.62 -2.00
CA ILE A 152 -1.17 -7.87 -3.18
C ILE A 152 -1.89 -8.75 -4.21
N SER A 153 -2.65 -9.75 -3.75
CA SER A 153 -3.46 -10.62 -4.63
C SER A 153 -4.52 -9.80 -5.37
N THR A 154 -5.26 -8.95 -4.64
CA THR A 154 -6.27 -8.04 -5.23
C THR A 154 -5.64 -7.13 -6.29
N ILE A 155 -4.44 -6.58 -6.01
CA ILE A 155 -3.69 -5.78 -6.99
C ILE A 155 -3.35 -6.64 -8.21
N LEU A 156 -2.77 -7.83 -8.06
CA LEU A 156 -2.37 -8.68 -9.19
C LEU A 156 -3.55 -9.15 -10.05
N GLU A 157 -4.71 -9.42 -9.44
CA GLU A 157 -5.92 -9.88 -10.13
C GLU A 157 -6.56 -8.76 -10.97
N GLN A 158 -6.53 -7.52 -10.48
CA GLN A 158 -7.26 -6.40 -11.09
C GLN A 158 -6.36 -5.38 -11.80
N SER A 159 -5.03 -5.51 -11.70
CA SER A 159 -4.04 -4.63 -12.31
C SER A 159 -3.21 -5.36 -13.37
N LYS A 160 -2.70 -4.60 -14.35
CA LYS A 160 -1.79 -5.11 -15.38
C LYS A 160 -0.60 -4.19 -15.61
N GLY A 161 0.51 -4.78 -16.00
CA GLY A 161 1.74 -4.13 -16.43
C GLY A 161 2.41 -3.26 -15.36
N MET A 162 3.09 -2.20 -15.79
CA MET A 162 3.86 -1.33 -14.89
C MET A 162 3.00 -0.60 -13.85
N ALA A 163 1.69 -0.42 -14.11
CA ALA A 163 0.78 0.15 -13.13
C ALA A 163 0.66 -0.73 -11.88
N THR A 164 0.77 -2.06 -12.03
CA THR A 164 0.83 -3.01 -10.91
C THR A 164 1.99 -2.69 -9.99
N LEU A 165 3.17 -2.41 -10.54
CA LEU A 165 4.34 -2.08 -9.73
C LEU A 165 4.14 -0.81 -8.93
N TYR A 166 3.56 0.25 -9.51
CA TYR A 166 3.27 1.47 -8.75
C TYR A 166 2.26 1.25 -7.62
N ARG A 167 1.22 0.44 -7.87
CA ARG A 167 0.20 0.11 -6.86
C ARG A 167 0.80 -0.68 -5.70
N VAL A 168 1.65 -1.66 -6.00
CA VAL A 168 2.38 -2.42 -4.98
C VAL A 168 3.38 -1.52 -4.25
N ALA A 169 4.08 -0.61 -4.93
CA ALA A 169 5.02 0.31 -4.30
C ALA A 169 4.33 1.24 -3.29
N ILE A 170 3.16 1.76 -3.64
CA ILE A 170 2.35 2.57 -2.72
C ILE A 170 1.90 1.74 -1.53
N TYR A 171 1.45 0.50 -1.75
CA TYR A 171 1.11 -0.40 -0.66
C TYR A 171 2.31 -0.68 0.27
N VAL A 172 3.48 -0.98 -0.27
CA VAL A 172 4.72 -1.17 0.50
C VAL A 172 5.06 0.09 1.31
N ALA A 173 4.96 1.27 0.70
CA ALA A 173 5.19 2.53 1.39
C ALA A 173 4.19 2.77 2.52
N MET A 174 2.90 2.51 2.30
CA MET A 174 1.87 2.56 3.35
C MET A 174 2.22 1.64 4.52
N ARG A 175 2.60 0.39 4.23
CA ARG A 175 2.96 -0.60 5.25
C ARG A 175 4.23 -0.25 6.01
N SER A 176 5.16 0.49 5.39
CA SER A 176 6.41 0.94 6.05
C SER A 176 6.23 2.10 7.04
N ILE A 177 5.02 2.65 7.15
CA ILE A 177 4.68 3.74 8.09
C ILE A 177 3.54 3.37 9.04
N THR A 178 3.08 2.13 8.99
CA THR A 178 2.07 1.57 9.89
C THR A 178 2.68 0.41 10.66
N PHE A 179 2.46 0.37 11.97
CA PHE A 179 2.98 -0.67 12.85
C PHE A 179 1.82 -1.28 13.62
N GLU A 180 1.67 -2.60 13.56
CA GLU A 180 0.55 -3.31 14.21
C GLU A 180 0.47 -3.12 15.73
N SER A 181 1.60 -2.87 16.40
CA SER A 181 1.64 -2.69 17.84
C SER A 181 1.26 -1.28 18.30
N THR A 182 1.28 -0.28 17.41
CA THR A 182 1.13 1.14 17.81
C THR A 182 0.16 1.92 16.94
N ASN A 183 0.16 1.71 15.62
CA ASN A 183 -0.75 2.36 14.70
C ASN A 183 -0.79 1.64 13.33
N ALA A 184 -1.80 0.80 13.12
CA ALA A 184 -2.01 0.13 11.84
C ALA A 184 -2.74 1.00 10.80
N THR A 185 -3.14 2.22 11.16
CA THR A 185 -3.89 3.15 10.30
C THR A 185 -2.97 4.21 9.70
N MET A 186 -2.89 4.27 8.37
CA MET A 186 -2.17 5.34 7.69
C MET A 186 -2.98 6.63 7.70
N THR A 187 -2.42 7.66 8.34
CA THR A 187 -3.01 9.01 8.41
C THR A 187 -2.18 10.08 7.70
N LYS A 188 -1.06 9.69 7.07
CA LYS A 188 -0.15 10.58 6.32
C LYS A 188 -0.78 11.02 4.99
N THR A 189 -0.35 12.18 4.50
CA THR A 189 -0.86 12.77 3.26
C THR A 189 -0.28 12.07 2.02
N PRO A 190 -0.95 12.17 0.85
CA PRO A 190 -0.36 11.71 -0.41
C PRO A 190 1.01 12.35 -0.70
N THR A 191 1.23 13.60 -0.28
CA THR A 191 2.53 14.29 -0.40
C THR A 191 3.65 13.57 0.33
N TYR A 192 3.37 13.02 1.51
CA TYR A 192 4.35 12.26 2.28
C TYR A 192 4.78 10.99 1.52
N LEU A 193 3.82 10.23 0.99
CA LEU A 193 4.11 9.05 0.18
C LEU A 193 4.82 9.40 -1.15
N ALA A 194 4.44 10.53 -1.76
CA ALA A 194 5.07 11.03 -2.98
C ALA A 194 6.56 11.33 -2.77
N SER A 195 6.90 11.98 -1.65
CA SER A 195 8.29 12.20 -1.23
C SER A 195 9.01 10.87 -1.01
N MET A 196 8.40 9.93 -0.29
CA MET A 196 9.01 8.63 0.03
C MET A 196 9.30 7.78 -1.21
N LEU A 197 8.48 7.89 -2.25
CA LEU A 197 8.58 7.11 -3.49
C LEU A 197 9.24 7.86 -4.65
N ASN A 198 9.64 9.13 -4.43
CA ASN A 198 10.09 10.04 -5.47
C ASN A 198 9.12 10.10 -6.68
N LEU A 199 7.83 10.31 -6.39
CA LEU A 199 6.76 10.41 -7.38
C LEU A 199 6.07 11.77 -7.31
N SER A 200 5.35 12.12 -8.37
CA SER A 200 4.42 13.25 -8.29
C SER A 200 3.26 12.93 -7.35
N VAL A 201 2.76 13.95 -6.64
CA VAL A 201 1.58 13.82 -5.76
C VAL A 201 0.37 13.31 -6.55
N THR A 202 0.19 13.79 -7.78
CA THR A 202 -0.90 13.37 -8.68
C THR A 202 -0.83 11.88 -8.99
N THR A 203 0.37 11.34 -9.26
CA THR A 203 0.58 9.90 -9.49
C THR A 203 0.16 9.08 -8.27
N VAL A 204 0.60 9.49 -7.08
CA VAL A 204 0.22 8.81 -5.82
C VAL A 204 -1.28 8.88 -5.58
N GLN A 205 -1.91 10.04 -5.78
CA GLN A 205 -3.35 10.20 -5.63
C GLN A 205 -4.14 9.30 -6.58
N ASN A 206 -3.72 9.19 -7.84
CA ASN A 206 -4.36 8.34 -8.85
C ASN A 206 -4.31 6.86 -8.45
N HIS A 207 -3.16 6.38 -7.96
CA HIS A 207 -3.02 4.99 -7.54
C HIS A 207 -3.71 4.71 -6.19
N LEU A 208 -3.70 5.64 -5.23
CA LEU A 208 -4.50 5.52 -4.00
C LEU A 208 -5.99 5.47 -4.33
N LYS A 209 -6.46 6.30 -5.27
CA LYS A 209 -7.84 6.25 -5.77
C LYS A 209 -8.16 4.88 -6.35
N TRP A 210 -7.29 4.35 -7.20
CA TRP A 210 -7.47 3.02 -7.76
C TRP A 210 -7.55 1.94 -6.67
N LEU A 211 -6.65 1.96 -5.68
CA LEU A 211 -6.64 0.98 -4.58
C LEU A 211 -7.95 0.99 -3.79
N ARG A 212 -8.56 2.17 -3.61
CA ARG A 212 -9.88 2.31 -2.98
C ARG A 212 -11.00 1.74 -3.84
N GLU A 213 -11.06 2.14 -5.11
CA GLU A 213 -12.13 1.74 -6.05
C GLU A 213 -12.16 0.24 -6.32
N HIS A 214 -11.04 -0.46 -6.12
CA HIS A 214 -10.90 -1.90 -6.36
C HIS A 214 -10.85 -2.72 -5.06
N ASN A 215 -11.20 -2.09 -3.93
CA ASN A 215 -11.21 -2.71 -2.60
C ASN A 215 -9.89 -3.38 -2.19
N ALA A 216 -8.76 -2.93 -2.74
CA ALA A 216 -7.44 -3.43 -2.37
C ALA A 216 -7.00 -2.94 -0.99
N ILE A 217 -7.53 -1.79 -0.54
CA ILE A 217 -7.29 -1.23 0.80
C ILE A 217 -8.61 -0.75 1.39
N CYS A 218 -8.69 -0.73 2.72
CA CYS A 218 -9.82 -0.14 3.44
C CYS A 218 -9.56 1.34 3.69
N TYR A 219 -10.62 2.15 3.70
CA TYR A 219 -10.50 3.59 3.93
C TYR A 219 -11.77 4.23 4.49
N TYR A 220 -11.55 5.39 5.11
CA TYR A 220 -12.58 6.39 5.38
C TYR A 220 -12.16 7.74 4.80
N LYS A 221 -13.14 8.46 4.25
CA LYS A 221 -13.01 9.87 3.88
C LYS A 221 -13.58 10.72 5.00
N LEU A 222 -12.73 11.53 5.62
CA LEU A 222 -13.02 12.36 6.77
C LEU A 222 -13.12 13.82 6.34
N VAL A 223 -14.10 14.53 6.87
CA VAL A 223 -14.25 15.98 6.74
C VAL A 223 -13.85 16.60 8.08
N LEU A 224 -12.95 17.58 8.05
CA LEU A 224 -12.48 18.24 9.27
C LEU A 224 -13.32 19.47 9.63
N ALA A 225 -13.45 19.75 10.92
CA ALA A 225 -13.98 21.00 11.48
C ALA A 225 -12.96 22.13 11.37
N ASN A 226 -12.63 22.52 10.14
CA ASN A 226 -11.95 23.76 9.88
C ASN A 226 -12.74 24.59 8.88
N GLU A 227 -12.40 25.87 8.76
CA GLU A 227 -13.04 26.84 7.86
C GLU A 227 -13.13 26.34 6.41
N TYR A 228 -12.19 25.50 5.99
CA TYR A 228 -12.09 24.98 4.63
C TYR A 228 -12.72 23.59 4.44
N HIS A 229 -13.33 23.01 5.47
CA HIS A 229 -13.86 21.64 5.49
C HIS A 229 -12.92 20.61 4.84
N THR A 230 -11.64 20.68 5.23
CA THR A 230 -10.58 19.90 4.57
C THR A 230 -10.92 18.41 4.58
N VAL A 231 -10.77 17.77 3.41
CA VAL A 231 -10.96 16.33 3.26
C VAL A 231 -9.65 15.59 3.56
N LYS A 232 -9.71 14.62 4.46
CA LYS A 232 -8.61 13.71 4.78
C LYS A 232 -9.03 12.27 4.52
N TYR A 233 -8.18 11.50 3.87
CA TYR A 233 -8.36 10.06 3.77
C TYR A 233 -7.49 9.37 4.81
N VAL A 234 -8.06 8.38 5.48
CA VAL A 234 -7.33 7.44 6.33
C VAL A 234 -7.50 6.05 5.77
N TYR A 235 -6.46 5.24 5.85
CA TYR A 235 -6.40 3.95 5.18
C TYR A 235 -5.84 2.88 6.10
N SER A 236 -6.20 1.64 5.83
CA SER A 236 -5.59 0.48 6.45
C SER A 236 -5.58 -0.69 5.47
N ASP A 237 -4.73 -1.67 5.75
CA ASP A 237 -4.83 -2.98 5.11
C ASP A 237 -6.15 -3.66 5.53
N PRO A 238 -6.82 -4.45 4.67
CA PRO A 238 -8.01 -5.22 5.05
C PRO A 238 -7.81 -6.10 6.30
N VAL A 239 -6.60 -6.62 6.52
CA VAL A 239 -6.24 -7.40 7.71
C VAL A 239 -6.28 -6.55 8.99
N ASN A 240 -6.04 -5.24 8.88
CA ASN A 240 -6.01 -4.27 9.97
C ASN A 240 -7.24 -3.35 9.96
N VAL A 241 -8.37 -3.80 9.40
CA VAL A 241 -9.56 -2.95 9.26
C VAL A 241 -10.21 -2.60 10.60
N LYS A 242 -10.04 -3.47 11.61
CA LYS A 242 -10.47 -3.20 12.99
C LYS A 242 -9.83 -1.91 13.52
N ASP A 243 -8.52 -1.78 13.34
CA ASP A 243 -7.74 -0.61 13.80
C ASP A 243 -8.18 0.68 13.08
N LEU A 244 -8.58 0.58 11.81
CA LEU A 244 -9.13 1.70 11.04
C LEU A 244 -10.47 2.19 11.62
N THR A 245 -11.38 1.26 11.89
CA THR A 245 -12.70 1.58 12.46
C THR A 245 -12.55 2.14 13.87
N GLU A 246 -11.76 1.52 14.73
CA GLU A 246 -11.52 1.99 16.10
C GLU A 246 -10.85 3.36 16.13
N TRP A 247 -9.82 3.57 15.31
CA TRP A 247 -9.18 4.88 15.17
C TRP A 247 -10.19 5.95 14.73
N THR A 248 -11.02 5.64 13.73
CA THR A 248 -12.01 6.59 13.20
C THR A 248 -13.07 6.93 14.24
N MET A 249 -13.59 5.94 14.95
CA MET A 249 -14.59 6.12 16.01
C MET A 249 -14.04 6.94 17.16
N HIS A 250 -12.83 6.64 17.65
CA HIS A 250 -12.18 7.40 18.71
C HIS A 250 -12.02 8.89 18.34
N HIS A 251 -11.61 9.19 17.11
CA HIS A 251 -11.37 10.56 16.66
C HIS A 251 -12.64 11.30 16.20
N LEU A 252 -13.75 10.59 16.04
CA LEU A 252 -15.07 11.17 15.77
C LEU A 252 -15.83 11.46 17.08
N VAL A 253 -15.74 10.54 18.06
CA VAL A 253 -16.51 10.59 19.32
C VAL A 253 -15.78 11.39 20.41
N ILE A 254 -14.44 11.43 20.42
CA ILE A 254 -13.66 12.23 21.38
C ILE A 254 -13.15 13.49 20.70
N SER A 255 -13.67 14.63 21.14
CA SER A 255 -13.29 15.95 20.68
C SER A 255 -12.96 16.80 21.90
N ASP A 256 -11.69 17.03 22.21
CA ASP A 256 -11.35 18.26 22.93
C ASP A 256 -11.87 19.43 22.07
N PRO A 257 -12.85 20.22 22.56
CA PRO A 257 -13.48 21.29 21.77
C PRO A 257 -12.48 22.35 21.30
N ARG A 258 -11.29 22.41 21.91
CA ARG A 258 -10.22 23.34 21.56
C ARG A 258 -9.42 22.93 20.32
N GLN A 259 -9.63 21.71 19.79
CA GLN A 259 -8.92 21.24 18.60
C GLN A 259 -9.63 21.66 17.30
N LYS A 260 -9.04 22.63 16.58
CA LYS A 260 -9.48 23.13 15.26
C LYS A 260 -9.39 22.11 14.10
N LYS A 261 -9.20 20.80 14.37
CA LYS A 261 -8.96 19.75 13.36
C LYS A 261 -9.71 18.44 13.66
N HIS A 262 -10.78 18.48 14.45
CA HIS A 262 -11.60 17.30 14.71
C HIS A 262 -12.41 16.88 13.48
N ILE A 263 -12.93 15.64 13.48
CA ILE A 263 -13.71 15.08 12.36
C ILE A 263 -15.18 15.48 12.54
N THR A 264 -15.79 16.09 11.52
CA THR A 264 -17.23 16.45 11.53
C THR A 264 -18.11 15.46 10.80
N LYS A 265 -17.54 14.78 9.80
CA LYS A 265 -18.27 13.85 8.94
C LYS A 265 -17.35 12.77 8.42
N VAL A 266 -17.86 11.54 8.37
CA VAL A 266 -17.21 10.38 7.75
C VAL A 266 -18.02 9.96 6.52
N VAL A 267 -17.32 9.57 5.46
CA VAL A 267 -17.89 9.13 4.18
C VAL A 267 -17.18 7.85 3.75
N ALA A 268 -17.94 6.93 3.14
CA ALA A 268 -17.42 5.76 2.44
C ALA A 268 -17.16 6.06 0.97
#